data_AF-A0A535AKG4-F1
#
_entry.id   AF-A0A535AKG4-F1
#
_cell.length_a   1.000
_cell.length_b   1.000
_cell.length_c   1.000
_cell.angle_alpha   90.00
_cell.angle_beta   90.00
_cell.angle_gamma   90.00
#
_symmetry.space_group_name_H-M   'P 1'
#
loop_
_entity.id
_entity.type
_entity.pdbx_description
1 polymer ?
#
loop_
_entity_poly.entity_id
_entity_poly.type
_entity_poly.pdbx_seq_one_letter_code
_entity_poly.pdbx_strand_id
1 'polypeptide(L)'
;MIKFDYLEPESLDETFELLDQHGDSARVIAGGTSLIIWMRQRLLMPKIVISLAKLPNFDRITYNERDGLRMRAGARHRDIELSPIVKRYYPLLHETFRKVAQPRIRNMGTIGGNLAGGDPLTDPGASLIAL
;
A
#
# COMPACT_ATOMS: atom_id res chain seq x y z
N MET A 1 11.57 -17.48 10.38
CA MET A 1 10.74 -16.26 10.38
C MET A 1 10.50 -15.90 11.84
N ILE A 2 10.44 -14.62 12.20
CA ILE A 2 10.10 -14.22 13.58
C ILE A 2 8.68 -14.66 13.92
N LYS A 3 8.41 -14.98 15.20
CA LYS A 3 7.06 -15.30 15.66
C LYS A 3 6.28 -14.01 15.89
N PHE A 4 5.06 -13.94 15.38
CA PHE A 4 4.13 -12.83 15.55
C PHE A 4 2.70 -13.37 15.52
N ASP A 5 1.77 -12.65 16.13
CA ASP A 5 0.34 -12.88 15.96
C ASP A 5 -0.17 -12.06 14.77
N TYR A 6 -1.15 -12.61 14.05
CA TYR A 6 -1.67 -12.02 12.83
C TYR A 6 -3.17 -11.77 13.00
N LEU A 7 -3.55 -10.50 12.87
CA LEU A 7 -4.92 -10.02 13.07
C LEU A 7 -5.49 -9.53 11.74
N GLU A 8 -6.77 -9.78 11.49
CA GLU A 8 -7.45 -9.41 10.24
C GLU A 8 -8.74 -8.65 10.52
N PRO A 9 -8.64 -7.39 10.99
CA PRO A 9 -9.81 -6.56 11.23
C PRO A 9 -10.61 -6.33 9.95
N GLU A 10 -11.91 -6.16 10.11
CA GLU A 10 -12.84 -5.98 8.99
C GLU A 10 -13.29 -4.52 8.83
N SER A 11 -12.79 -3.63 9.70
CA SER A 11 -13.06 -2.19 9.66
C SER A 11 -11.84 -1.34 10.02
N LEU A 12 -11.87 -0.06 9.63
CA LEU A 12 -10.83 0.89 10.00
C LEU A 12 -10.85 1.20 11.50
N ASP A 13 -12.03 1.27 12.11
CA ASP A 13 -12.18 1.54 13.54
C ASP A 13 -11.50 0.43 14.35
N GLU A 14 -11.78 -0.83 14.04
CA GLU A 14 -11.11 -1.98 14.65
C GLU A 14 -9.59 -1.97 14.38
N THR A 15 -9.16 -1.56 13.19
CA THR A 15 -7.73 -1.44 12.87
C THR A 15 -7.05 -0.39 13.75
N PHE A 16 -7.69 0.75 13.99
CA PHE A 16 -7.17 1.81 14.84
C PHE A 16 -7.18 1.40 16.32
N GLU A 17 -8.23 0.74 16.79
CA GLU A 17 -8.28 0.18 18.16
C GLU A 17 -7.13 -0.79 18.41
N LEU A 18 -6.86 -1.70 17.47
CA LEU A 18 -5.74 -2.65 17.57
C LEU A 18 -4.38 -1.94 17.54
N LEU A 19 -4.23 -0.89 16.73
CA LEU A 19 -3.01 -0.08 16.70
C LEU A 19 -2.78 0.66 18.01
N ASP A 20 -3.81 1.26 18.58
CA ASP A 20 -3.73 1.95 19.88
C ASP A 20 -3.44 0.96 21.01
N GLN A 21 -4.08 -0.22 20.98
CA GLN A 21 -3.89 -1.28 21.97
C GLN A 21 -2.45 -1.83 21.99
N HIS A 22 -1.86 -2.03 20.81
CA HIS A 22 -0.57 -2.71 20.68
C HIS A 22 0.62 -1.76 20.45
N GLY A 23 0.38 -0.49 20.14
CA GLY A 23 1.37 0.56 19.95
C GLY A 23 2.54 0.13 19.05
N ASP A 24 3.76 0.42 19.50
CA ASP A 24 4.98 0.14 18.75
C ASP A 24 5.24 -1.35 18.47
N SER A 25 4.54 -2.26 19.17
CA SER A 25 4.65 -3.70 18.95
C SER A 25 3.86 -4.20 17.74
N ALA A 26 2.93 -3.39 17.22
CA ALA A 26 2.11 -3.70 16.05
C ALA A 26 2.64 -3.04 14.78
N ARG A 27 2.48 -3.75 13.66
CA ARG A 27 2.71 -3.18 12.33
C ARG A 27 1.61 -3.61 11.37
N VAL A 28 1.19 -2.67 10.56
CA VAL A 28 0.17 -2.90 9.54
C VAL A 28 0.80 -3.53 8.30
N ILE A 29 0.10 -4.49 7.69
CA ILE A 29 0.46 -5.10 6.42
C ILE A 29 -0.64 -4.88 5.37
N ALA A 30 -0.26 -4.26 4.26
CA ALA A 30 -1.04 -4.22 3.03
C ALA A 30 -0.54 -5.31 2.07
N GLY A 31 0.19 -4.93 1.03
CA GLY A 31 0.78 -5.85 0.05
C GLY A 31 1.95 -6.72 0.55
N GLY A 32 2.52 -6.41 1.71
CA GLY A 32 3.62 -7.18 2.32
C GLY A 32 4.98 -7.09 1.61
N THR A 33 5.09 -6.39 0.48
CA THR A 33 6.30 -6.39 -0.37
C THR A 33 7.53 -5.80 0.30
N SER A 34 7.37 -4.84 1.22
CA SER A 34 8.47 -4.26 1.99
C SER A 34 8.56 -4.88 3.39
N LEU A 35 7.44 -4.90 4.13
CA LEU A 35 7.38 -5.37 5.51
C LEU A 35 7.92 -6.80 5.68
N ILE A 36 7.54 -7.73 4.81
CA ILE A 36 8.01 -9.13 4.90
C ILE A 36 9.53 -9.21 4.69
N ILE A 37 10.10 -8.38 3.80
CA ILE A 37 11.55 -8.33 3.59
C ILE A 37 12.25 -7.82 4.85
N TRP A 38 11.76 -6.71 5.42
CA TRP A 38 12.31 -6.14 6.66
C TRP A 38 12.24 -7.12 7.84
N MET A 39 11.14 -7.88 7.96
CA MET A 39 11.01 -8.93 8.97
C MET A 39 11.96 -10.11 8.74
N ARG A 40 12.17 -10.53 7.48
CA ARG A 40 13.13 -11.60 7.13
C ARG A 40 14.57 -11.19 7.41
N GLN A 41 14.89 -9.92 7.21
CA GLN A 41 16.20 -9.32 7.52
C GLN A 41 16.35 -8.92 8.99
N ARG A 42 15.31 -9.11 9.82
CA ARG A 42 15.25 -8.72 11.24
C ARG A 42 15.47 -7.22 11.49
N LEU A 43 15.20 -6.38 10.47
CA LEU A 43 15.18 -4.92 10.62
C LEU A 43 13.95 -4.45 11.40
N LEU A 44 12.87 -5.24 11.34
CA LEU A 44 11.64 -4.99 12.07
C LEU A 44 11.15 -6.30 12.69
N MET A 45 10.81 -6.27 13.97
CA MET A 45 10.37 -7.46 14.71
C MET A 45 9.06 -7.22 15.47
N PRO A 46 7.95 -6.93 14.75
CA PRO A 46 6.67 -6.73 15.40
C PRO A 46 6.21 -8.02 16.09
N LYS A 47 5.53 -7.86 17.21
CA LYS A 47 4.82 -8.97 17.87
C LYS A 47 3.46 -9.21 17.23
N ILE A 48 2.86 -8.16 16.68
CA ILE A 48 1.53 -8.20 16.05
C ILE A 48 1.63 -7.67 14.62
N VAL A 49 1.05 -8.39 13.67
CA VAL A 49 0.87 -7.93 12.29
C VAL A 49 -0.62 -7.79 12.00
N ILE A 50 -1.05 -6.57 11.67
CA ILE A 50 -2.46 -6.25 11.42
C ILE A 50 -2.68 -6.14 9.91
N SER A 51 -3.47 -7.04 9.34
CA SER A 51 -3.74 -7.08 7.91
C SER A 51 -4.85 -6.14 7.50
N LEU A 52 -4.62 -5.40 6.41
CA LEU A 52 -5.65 -4.56 5.79
C LEU A 52 -6.44 -5.31 4.70
N ALA A 53 -6.16 -6.59 4.47
CA ALA A 53 -6.70 -7.33 3.33
C ALA A 53 -8.23 -7.50 3.36
N LYS A 54 -8.84 -7.49 4.55
CA LYS A 54 -10.29 -7.60 4.73
C LYS A 54 -11.04 -6.28 4.76
N LEU A 55 -10.33 -5.14 4.69
CA LEU A 55 -10.98 -3.84 4.71
C LEU A 55 -11.83 -3.61 3.45
N PRO A 56 -13.12 -3.30 3.59
CA PRO A 56 -14.01 -3.17 2.43
C PRO A 56 -13.61 -1.98 1.57
N ASN A 57 -13.58 -2.20 0.25
CA ASN A 57 -13.26 -1.20 -0.76
C ASN A 57 -11.88 -0.53 -0.56
N PHE A 58 -10.93 -1.14 0.15
CA PHE A 58 -9.66 -0.49 0.48
C PHE A 58 -8.72 -0.28 -0.72
N ASP A 59 -8.98 -0.94 -1.84
CA ASP A 59 -8.21 -0.89 -3.09
C ASP A 59 -8.84 -0.04 -4.19
N ARG A 60 -9.99 0.58 -3.93
CA ARG A 60 -10.78 1.27 -4.96
C ARG A 60 -10.02 2.43 -5.61
N ILE A 61 -10.10 2.51 -6.93
CA ILE A 61 -9.64 3.63 -7.77
C ILE A 61 -10.87 4.26 -8.42
N THR A 62 -11.03 5.58 -8.29
CA THR A 62 -12.16 6.34 -8.87
C THR A 62 -11.68 7.63 -9.50
N TYR A 63 -12.46 8.18 -10.42
CA TYR A 63 -12.19 9.47 -11.04
C TYR A 63 -13.50 10.21 -11.26
N ASN A 64 -13.48 11.51 -11.04
CA ASN A 64 -14.49 12.43 -11.55
C ASN A 64 -13.82 13.74 -11.95
N GLU A 65 -14.43 14.48 -12.89
CA GLU A 65 -13.82 15.69 -13.46
C GLU A 65 -13.63 16.83 -12.44
N ARG A 66 -14.41 16.82 -11.35
CA ARG A 66 -14.37 17.85 -10.31
C ARG A 66 -13.28 17.63 -9.26
N ASP A 67 -13.10 16.39 -8.82
CA ASP A 67 -12.22 16.00 -7.71
C ASP A 67 -10.95 15.27 -8.20
N GLY A 68 -10.87 14.93 -9.49
CA GLY A 68 -9.76 14.20 -10.08
C GLY A 68 -9.72 12.71 -9.69
N LEU A 69 -8.54 12.12 -9.81
CA LEU A 69 -8.26 10.73 -9.47
C LEU A 69 -8.17 10.54 -7.95
N ARG A 70 -8.93 9.58 -7.44
CA ARG A 70 -8.82 9.10 -6.05
C ARG A 70 -8.38 7.65 -6.05
N MET A 71 -7.24 7.38 -5.42
CA MET A 71 -6.71 6.04 -5.18
C MET A 71 -6.73 5.78 -3.68
N ARG A 72 -7.40 4.71 -3.25
CA ARG A 72 -7.30 4.29 -1.85
C ARG A 72 -5.96 3.62 -1.57
N ALA A 73 -5.58 3.59 -0.30
CA ALA A 73 -4.26 3.13 0.12
C ALA A 73 -3.96 1.67 -0.27
N GLY A 74 -4.97 0.81 -0.39
CA GLY A 74 -4.83 -0.58 -0.86
C GLY A 74 -4.73 -0.74 -2.37
N ALA A 75 -4.87 0.33 -3.17
CA ALA A 75 -4.81 0.23 -4.62
C ALA A 75 -3.44 -0.31 -5.05
N ARG A 76 -3.43 -1.43 -5.79
CA ARG A 76 -2.18 -2.08 -6.17
C ARG A 76 -1.51 -1.32 -7.30
N HIS A 77 -0.19 -1.37 -7.36
CA HIS A 77 0.56 -0.74 -8.45
C HIS A 77 0.09 -1.25 -9.82
N ARG A 78 -0.27 -2.54 -9.92
CA ARG A 78 -0.81 -3.14 -11.15
C ARG A 78 -2.15 -2.52 -11.57
N ASP A 79 -3.04 -2.27 -10.63
CA ASP A 79 -4.37 -1.73 -10.93
C ASP A 79 -4.25 -0.28 -11.43
N ILE A 80 -3.30 0.48 -10.85
CA ILE A 80 -3.00 1.84 -11.29
C ILE A 80 -2.33 1.82 -12.67
N GLU A 81 -1.35 0.93 -12.89
CA GLU A 81 -0.69 0.71 -14.19
C GLU A 81 -1.70 0.45 -15.30
N LEU A 82 -2.65 -0.47 -15.08
CA LEU A 82 -3.59 -0.92 -16.08
C LEU A 82 -4.85 -0.05 -16.21
N SER A 83 -5.05 0.91 -15.31
CA SER A 83 -6.25 1.76 -15.32
C SER A 83 -6.33 2.61 -16.58
N PRO A 84 -7.38 2.46 -17.42
CA PRO A 84 -7.56 3.30 -18.60
C PRO A 84 -7.73 4.78 -18.24
N ILE A 85 -8.34 5.05 -17.07
CA ILE A 85 -8.54 6.39 -16.53
C ILE A 85 -7.18 7.03 -16.22
N VAL A 86 -6.29 6.31 -15.53
CA VAL A 86 -4.95 6.80 -15.20
C VAL A 86 -4.15 7.03 -16.47
N LYS A 87 -4.19 6.07 -17.41
CA LYS A 87 -3.53 6.22 -18.71
C LYS A 87 -3.97 7.46 -19.48
N ARG A 88 -5.27 7.78 -19.45
CA ARG A 88 -5.85 8.91 -20.19
C ARG A 88 -5.58 10.25 -19.53
N TYR A 89 -5.79 10.36 -18.22
CA TYR A 89 -5.81 11.64 -17.52
C TYR A 89 -4.54 11.92 -16.71
N TYR A 90 -3.75 10.90 -16.37
CA TYR A 90 -2.53 10.98 -15.56
C TYR A 90 -1.40 10.17 -16.20
N PRO A 91 -0.97 10.51 -17.44
CA PRO A 91 0.01 9.70 -18.20
C PRO A 91 1.36 9.58 -17.48
N LEU A 92 1.76 10.57 -16.67
CA LEU A 92 2.95 10.48 -15.82
C LEU A 92 2.84 9.30 -14.85
N LEU A 93 1.72 9.17 -14.12
CA LEU A 93 1.51 8.04 -13.22
C LEU A 93 1.48 6.72 -13.97
N HIS A 94 0.82 6.67 -15.14
CA HIS A 94 0.81 5.46 -15.96
C HIS A 94 2.23 4.99 -16.29
N GLU A 95 3.08 5.89 -16.78
CA GLU A 95 4.48 5.59 -17.10
C GLU A 95 5.29 5.20 -15.85
N THR A 96 5.07 5.86 -14.72
CA THR A 96 5.69 5.49 -13.44
C THR A 96 5.34 4.07 -13.05
N PHE A 97 4.04 3.74 -12.90
CA PHE A 97 3.63 2.42 -12.42
C PHE A 97 3.91 1.27 -13.41
N ARG A 98 4.19 1.58 -14.69
CA ARG A 98 4.74 0.61 -15.66
C ARG A 98 6.18 0.19 -15.36
N LYS A 99 6.95 1.07 -14.70
CA LYS A 99 8.37 0.89 -14.39
C LYS A 99 8.64 0.47 -12.96
N VAL A 100 7.68 0.69 -12.05
CA VAL A 100 7.77 0.26 -10.64
C VAL A 100 7.94 -1.25 -10.56
N ALA A 101 9.13 -1.70 -10.17
CA ALA A 101 9.44 -3.09 -9.87
C ALA A 101 9.00 -4.13 -10.94
N GLN A 102 9.09 -5.42 -10.59
CA GLN A 102 8.66 -6.52 -11.44
C GLN A 102 7.14 -6.77 -11.31
N PRO A 103 6.48 -7.36 -12.31
CA PRO A 103 5.02 -7.61 -12.28
C PRO A 103 4.51 -8.30 -11.02
N ARG A 104 5.26 -9.25 -10.45
CA ARG A 104 4.89 -9.93 -9.19
C ARG A 104 4.78 -8.97 -8.01
N ILE A 105 5.71 -8.02 -7.91
CA ILE A 105 5.67 -6.98 -6.87
C ILE A 105 4.50 -6.04 -7.12
N ARG A 106 4.23 -5.66 -8.38
CA ARG A 106 3.10 -4.78 -8.70
C ARG A 106 1.73 -5.38 -8.42
N ASN A 107 1.60 -6.70 -8.51
CA ASN A 107 0.37 -7.42 -8.17
C ASN A 107 0.07 -7.47 -6.66
N MET A 108 1.04 -7.14 -5.80
CA MET A 108 0.90 -7.18 -4.35
C MET A 108 1.07 -5.81 -3.72
N GLY A 109 2.11 -5.08 -4.11
CA GLY A 109 2.46 -3.76 -3.61
C GLY A 109 1.34 -2.75 -3.84
N THR A 110 1.07 -1.96 -2.81
CA THR A 110 -0.02 -0.99 -2.77
C THR A 110 0.53 0.43 -2.72
N ILE A 111 -0.20 1.41 -3.23
CA ILE A 111 0.24 2.80 -3.19
C ILE A 111 0.41 3.31 -1.76
N GLY A 112 -0.51 2.99 -0.86
CA GLY A 112 -0.41 3.37 0.55
C GLY A 112 0.77 2.71 1.24
N GLY A 113 1.00 1.41 0.99
CA GLY A 113 2.16 0.70 1.54
C GLY A 113 3.50 1.24 1.03
N ASN A 114 3.55 1.69 -0.24
CA ASN A 114 4.75 2.31 -0.80
C ASN A 114 5.03 3.67 -0.14
N LEU A 115 4.02 4.54 -0.06
CA LEU A 115 4.17 5.88 0.53
C LEU A 115 4.48 5.82 2.03
N ALA A 116 3.74 5.01 2.79
CA ALA A 116 3.97 4.83 4.22
C ALA A 116 5.31 4.13 4.53
N GLY A 117 5.84 3.36 3.56
CA GLY A 117 7.17 2.76 3.68
C GLY A 117 8.30 3.79 3.69
N GLY A 118 8.07 4.98 3.13
CA GLY A 118 8.98 6.13 3.26
C GLY A 118 10.36 5.94 2.60
N ASP A 119 10.51 4.98 1.69
CA ASP A 119 11.78 4.76 0.99
C ASP A 119 11.95 5.80 -0.14
N PRO A 120 12.93 6.73 -0.03
CA PRO A 120 13.13 7.79 -1.02
C PRO A 120 13.59 7.28 -2.38
N LEU A 121 14.01 6.01 -2.48
CA LEU A 121 14.39 5.38 -3.75
C LEU A 121 13.18 4.86 -4.53
N THR A 122 11.96 5.07 -4.05
CA THR A 122 10.74 4.62 -4.72
C THR A 122 10.17 5.68 -5.67
N ASP A 123 9.75 5.24 -6.87
CA ASP A 123 9.22 6.13 -7.91
C ASP A 123 7.84 6.76 -7.62
N PRO A 124 6.87 6.06 -6.98
CA PRO A 124 5.52 6.60 -6.82
C PRO A 124 5.45 7.88 -6.01
N GLY A 125 6.25 8.00 -4.94
CA GLY A 125 6.28 9.20 -4.09
C GLY A 125 6.68 10.45 -4.87
N ALA A 126 7.78 10.38 -5.62
CA ALA A 126 8.24 11.49 -6.45
C ALA A 126 7.22 11.87 -7.54
N SER A 127 6.59 10.87 -8.15
CA SER A 127 5.60 11.11 -9.22
C SER A 127 4.33 11.77 -8.70
N LEU A 128 3.92 11.47 -7.45
CA LEU A 128 2.75 12.09 -6.82
C LEU A 128 3.02 13.54 -6.39
N ILE A 129 4.25 13.88 -6.00
CA ILE A 129 4.65 15.25 -5.66
C ILE A 129 4.60 16.17 -6.90
N ALA A 130 4.83 15.61 -8.09
CA ALA A 130 4.87 16.37 -9.34
C ALA A 130 3.48 16.70 -9.92
N LEU A 131 2.40 16.13 -9.39
CA LEU A 131 1.02 16.37 -9.83
C LEU A 131 0.37 17.52 -9.06
#